data_AF-A0A1Y2AJS7-F1
#
_entry.id   AF-A0A1Y2AJS7-F1
#
_cell.length_a   1.000
_cell.length_b   1.000
_cell.length_c   1.000
_cell.angle_alpha   90.00
_cell.angle_beta   90.00
_cell.angle_gamma   90.00
#
_symmetry.space_group_name_H-M   'P 1'
#
loop_
_entity.id
_entity.type
_entity.pdbx_description
1 polymer ?
#
loop_
_entity_poly.entity_id
_entity_poly.type
_entity_poly.pdbx_seq_one_letter_code
_entity_poly.pdbx_strand_id
1 'polypeptide(L)'
;MNPLLLCSSLLENEGTFPYYYIKNNITNFINLIHKFDGTEKGVSIDIKDTLNNELFSNISPNSIFNCDNVVSFENKTITYYGNYKIEFPISNSETIVLKSANDEIIGNINQKQTNNNICSILEDTLRKAKPMQFPYSTFSEINTLEGRAPISLLSANLYFKDNLTYSNSFEKIVNDCCDVVDDSFLPLCNSTNKIKFTVEKCNEETETMKIRFLNCKTFEDDNIIKNIKCTYIPFTNIKGILITSYSIFSVFSEIILIVIIIRLVRKLPDEYNDLYNCCRQYSFNNILFYCSIVNYNYIKFGEYFIHWS
;
A
#
# COMPACT_ATOMS: atom_id res chain seq x y z
N MET A 1 -9.60 -8.84 48.71
CA MET A 1 -9.38 -7.38 48.74
C MET A 1 -10.74 -6.72 48.53
N ASN A 2 -11.11 -5.70 49.32
CA ASN A 2 -12.44 -5.09 49.22
C ASN A 2 -12.58 -4.35 47.85
N PRO A 3 -13.52 -4.74 46.97
CA PRO A 3 -13.68 -4.13 45.64
C PRO A 3 -13.84 -2.62 45.67
N LEU A 4 -14.55 -2.09 46.67
CA LEU A 4 -14.73 -0.65 46.87
C LEU A 4 -13.41 0.09 47.12
N LEU A 5 -12.51 -0.53 47.91
CA LEU A 5 -11.21 0.04 48.25
C LEU A 5 -10.26 0.01 47.05
N LEU A 6 -10.34 -1.04 46.24
CA LEU A 6 -9.57 -1.18 45.00
C LEU A 6 -10.02 -0.16 43.94
N CYS A 7 -11.33 0.00 43.75
CA CYS A 7 -11.90 1.00 42.85
C CYS A 7 -11.47 2.41 43.24
N SER A 8 -11.51 2.70 44.55
CA SER A 8 -11.05 3.98 45.09
C SER A 8 -9.56 4.24 44.85
N SER A 9 -8.69 3.22 44.90
CA SER A 9 -7.25 3.41 44.65
C SER A 9 -6.90 3.59 43.16
N LEU A 10 -7.64 2.94 42.26
CA LEU A 10 -7.31 2.94 40.83
C LEU A 10 -7.86 4.15 40.08
N LEU A 11 -8.89 4.80 40.63
CA LEU A 11 -9.47 6.05 40.12
C LEU A 11 -8.87 7.30 40.80
N GLU A 12 -7.60 7.28 41.19
CA GLU A 12 -6.93 8.43 41.83
C GLU A 12 -6.64 9.59 40.87
N ASN A 13 -6.39 9.30 39.60
CA ASN A 13 -6.08 10.32 38.61
C ASN A 13 -7.33 10.65 37.80
N GLU A 14 -7.73 11.92 37.79
CA GLU A 14 -8.71 12.44 36.84
C GLU A 14 -8.13 12.44 35.43
N GLY A 15 -8.94 12.06 34.45
CA GLY A 15 -8.51 12.03 33.06
C GLY A 15 -9.27 11.02 32.22
N THR A 16 -8.94 10.97 30.93
CA THR A 16 -9.49 10.01 29.98
C THR A 16 -8.51 8.88 29.78
N PHE A 17 -8.94 7.66 30.04
CA PHE A 17 -8.09 6.48 29.98
C PHE A 17 -8.67 5.42 29.04
N PRO A 18 -7.83 4.77 28.22
CA PRO A 18 -8.27 3.73 27.30
C PRO A 18 -8.48 2.40 28.03
N TYR A 19 -9.58 1.74 27.69
CA TYR A 19 -9.93 0.38 28.10
C TYR A 19 -10.28 -0.45 26.88
N TYR A 20 -10.14 -1.77 26.99
CA TYR A 20 -10.55 -2.71 25.96
C TYR A 20 -11.41 -3.84 26.51
N TYR A 21 -12.23 -4.40 25.65
CA TYR A 21 -13.04 -5.59 25.93
C TYR A 21 -13.07 -6.52 24.72
N ILE A 22 -13.37 -7.80 24.96
CA ILE A 22 -13.44 -8.81 23.92
C ILE A 22 -14.88 -9.30 23.84
N LYS A 23 -15.53 -9.10 22.69
CA LYS A 23 -16.87 -9.65 22.39
C LYS A 23 -16.81 -10.35 21.04
N ASN A 24 -17.32 -11.58 20.96
CA ASN A 24 -17.30 -12.39 19.73
C ASN A 24 -15.88 -12.53 19.11
N ASN A 25 -14.85 -12.70 19.94
CA ASN A 25 -13.42 -12.73 19.54
C ASN A 25 -12.89 -11.46 18.87
N ILE A 26 -13.63 -10.35 18.93
CA ILE A 26 -13.19 -9.06 18.44
C ILE A 26 -12.83 -8.18 19.63
N THR A 27 -11.62 -7.62 19.59
CA THR A 27 -11.14 -6.64 20.59
C THR A 27 -11.67 -5.26 20.22
N ASN A 28 -12.38 -4.64 21.15
CA ASN A 28 -12.94 -3.30 20.99
C ASN A 28 -12.37 -2.38 22.06
N PHE A 29 -12.17 -1.11 21.71
CA PHE A 29 -11.63 -0.08 22.60
C PHE A 29 -12.70 0.92 23.01
N ILE A 30 -12.57 1.43 24.23
CA ILE A 30 -13.44 2.46 24.82
C ILE A 30 -12.63 3.38 25.72
N ASN A 31 -12.94 4.66 25.67
CA ASN A 31 -12.34 5.64 26.56
C ASN A 31 -13.26 5.90 27.75
N LEU A 32 -12.74 5.69 28.96
CA LEU A 32 -13.42 6.03 30.21
C LEU A 32 -12.81 7.31 30.78
N ILE A 33 -13.66 8.26 31.13
CA ILE A 33 -13.32 9.48 31.86
C ILE A 33 -13.45 9.18 33.35
N HIS A 34 -12.33 9.15 34.06
CA HIS A 34 -12.29 9.07 35.50
C HIS A 34 -12.60 10.45 36.09
N LYS A 35 -13.59 10.52 36.97
CA LYS A 35 -13.99 11.75 37.67
C LYS A 35 -13.88 11.58 39.17
N PHE A 36 -13.43 12.64 39.85
CA PHE A 36 -13.32 12.67 41.30
C PHE A 36 -14.03 13.90 41.87
N ASP A 37 -15.17 13.70 42.52
CA ASP A 37 -15.93 14.79 43.16
C ASP A 37 -15.71 14.80 44.68
N GLY A 38 -14.43 14.84 45.10
CA GLY A 38 -13.99 14.97 46.49
C GLY A 38 -14.22 13.77 47.41
N THR A 39 -15.43 13.20 47.43
CA THR A 39 -15.82 12.03 48.25
C THR A 39 -16.19 10.81 47.40
N GLU A 40 -16.61 11.02 46.16
CA GLU A 40 -17.05 9.94 45.27
C GLU A 40 -16.14 9.84 44.04
N LYS A 41 -15.71 8.60 43.77
CA LYS A 41 -14.92 8.23 42.58
C LYS A 41 -15.82 7.47 41.63
N GLY A 42 -15.79 7.86 40.37
CA GLY A 42 -16.59 7.23 39.34
C GLY A 42 -16.00 7.35 37.96
N VAL A 43 -16.61 6.63 37.02
CA VAL A 43 -16.23 6.64 35.61
C VAL A 43 -17.42 7.07 34.75
N SER A 44 -17.13 7.75 33.65
CA SER A 44 -18.12 8.06 32.62
C SER A 44 -17.55 7.71 31.25
N ILE A 45 -18.40 7.39 30.29
CA ILE A 45 -17.96 7.02 28.94
C ILE A 45 -17.83 8.27 28.08
N ASP A 46 -16.70 8.41 27.38
CA ASP A 46 -16.60 9.42 26.32
C ASP A 46 -17.24 8.90 25.03
N ILE A 47 -18.46 9.36 24.75
CA ILE A 47 -19.22 8.95 23.57
C ILE A 47 -18.71 9.65 22.30
N LYS A 48 -17.94 10.74 22.41
CA LYS A 48 -17.48 11.50 21.23
C LYS A 48 -16.35 10.79 20.48
N ASP A 49 -15.53 10.03 21.20
CA ASP A 49 -14.35 9.34 20.64
C ASP A 49 -14.53 7.82 20.49
N THR A 50 -15.70 7.28 20.87
CA THR A 50 -15.99 5.85 20.71
C THR A 50 -16.49 5.56 19.29
N LEU A 51 -15.54 5.33 18.40
CA LEU A 51 -15.78 4.73 17.09
C LEU A 51 -16.64 3.46 17.24
N ASN A 52 -17.90 3.54 16.81
CA ASN A 52 -18.77 2.41 16.42
C ASN A 52 -19.25 1.40 17.48
N ASN A 53 -19.58 1.80 18.72
CA ASN A 53 -20.17 0.85 19.67
C ASN A 53 -21.67 1.09 19.89
N GLU A 54 -22.51 0.40 19.10
CA GLU A 54 -23.95 0.21 19.38
C GLU A 54 -24.23 -0.26 20.81
N LEU A 55 -23.27 -0.97 21.42
CA LEU A 55 -23.35 -1.51 22.76
C LEU A 55 -23.54 -0.46 23.86
N PHE A 56 -22.99 0.74 23.69
CA PHE A 56 -23.09 1.80 24.70
C PHE A 56 -24.10 2.88 24.32
N SER A 57 -24.90 2.66 23.26
CA SER A 57 -25.91 3.61 22.78
C SER A 57 -27.01 3.91 23.80
N ASN A 58 -27.31 2.95 24.67
CA ASN A 58 -28.32 3.08 25.73
C ASN A 58 -27.81 3.85 26.96
N ILE A 59 -26.52 4.21 26.99
CA ILE A 59 -25.92 4.91 28.11
C ILE A 59 -25.95 6.42 27.83
N SER A 60 -26.58 7.17 28.73
CA SER A 60 -26.65 8.62 28.56
C SER A 60 -25.25 9.23 28.54
N PRO A 61 -24.92 10.11 27.59
CA PRO A 61 -23.71 10.92 27.68
C PRO A 61 -23.71 11.63 29.03
N ASN A 62 -22.61 11.53 29.77
CA ASN A 62 -22.40 12.07 31.13
C ASN A 62 -22.98 11.28 32.30
N SER A 63 -23.54 10.07 32.12
CA SER A 63 -23.85 9.23 33.28
C SER A 63 -22.56 8.82 33.99
N ILE A 64 -22.45 9.17 35.27
CA ILE A 64 -21.33 8.78 36.13
C ILE A 64 -21.72 7.46 36.81
N PHE A 65 -20.83 6.48 36.73
CA PHE A 65 -20.94 5.22 37.44
C PHE A 65 -19.97 5.20 38.62
N ASN A 66 -20.51 5.04 39.81
CA ASN A 66 -19.76 5.09 41.07
C ASN A 66 -19.21 3.70 41.44
N CYS A 67 -18.11 3.70 42.19
CA CYS A 67 -17.57 2.47 42.77
C CYS A 67 -18.53 1.84 43.78
N ASP A 68 -18.84 0.55 43.61
CA ASP A 68 -19.54 -0.25 44.62
C ASP A 68 -19.05 -1.71 44.58
N ASN A 69 -19.47 -2.50 45.57
CA ASN A 69 -19.20 -3.93 45.65
C ASN A 69 -20.04 -4.76 44.68
N VAL A 70 -21.15 -4.21 44.19
CA VAL A 70 -22.05 -4.87 43.24
C VAL A 70 -22.29 -3.97 42.04
N VAL A 71 -22.11 -4.53 40.85
CA VAL A 71 -22.37 -3.85 39.57
C VAL A 71 -23.88 -3.74 39.34
N SER A 72 -24.36 -2.54 38.98
CA SER A 72 -25.79 -2.29 38.72
C SER A 72 -25.96 -1.16 37.72
N PHE A 73 -26.74 -1.43 36.67
CA PHE A 73 -27.11 -0.42 35.68
C PHE A 73 -28.03 0.65 36.28
N GLU A 74 -29.04 0.22 37.05
CA GLU A 74 -30.05 1.10 37.66
C GLU A 74 -29.43 2.03 38.70
N ASN A 75 -28.57 1.48 39.58
CA ASN A 75 -27.90 2.24 40.62
C ASN A 75 -26.64 2.96 40.10
N LYS A 76 -26.28 2.76 38.83
CA LYS A 76 -25.05 3.27 38.20
C LYS A 76 -23.81 2.94 39.01
N THR A 77 -23.62 1.66 39.30
CA THR A 77 -22.45 1.18 40.05
C THR A 77 -21.57 0.28 39.22
N ILE A 78 -20.26 0.41 39.40
CA ILE A 78 -19.22 -0.45 38.81
C ILE A 78 -18.46 -1.17 39.92
N THR A 79 -17.89 -2.33 39.60
CA THR A 79 -17.15 -3.14 40.55
C THR A 79 -15.82 -3.61 39.96
N TYR A 80 -14.77 -3.67 40.77
CA TYR A 80 -13.50 -4.24 40.36
C TYR A 80 -13.36 -5.68 40.85
N TYR A 81 -13.17 -6.64 39.94
CA TYR A 81 -12.91 -8.06 40.28
C TYR A 81 -11.44 -8.46 40.11
N GLY A 82 -10.55 -7.53 39.75
CA GLY A 82 -9.12 -7.75 39.69
C GLY A 82 -8.35 -6.44 39.54
N ASN A 83 -7.02 -6.53 39.62
CA ASN A 83 -6.17 -5.37 39.33
C ASN A 83 -6.49 -4.91 37.91
N TYR A 84 -6.96 -3.66 37.81
CA TYR A 84 -7.26 -2.95 36.57
C TYR A 84 -8.36 -3.54 35.66
N LYS A 85 -9.25 -4.36 36.23
CA LYS A 85 -10.43 -4.88 35.52
C LYS A 85 -11.70 -4.36 36.16
N ILE A 86 -12.53 -3.72 35.36
CA ILE A 86 -13.80 -3.12 35.76
C ILE A 86 -14.94 -3.97 35.22
N GLU A 87 -15.91 -4.28 36.06
CA GLU A 87 -17.23 -4.74 35.65
C GLU A 87 -18.09 -3.53 35.39
N PHE A 88 -18.49 -3.39 34.13
CA PHE A 88 -19.25 -2.25 33.68
C PHE A 88 -20.65 -2.70 33.25
N PRO A 89 -21.73 -2.10 33.78
CA PRO A 89 -23.08 -2.47 33.40
C PRO A 89 -23.44 -1.84 32.04
N ILE A 90 -23.86 -2.67 31.08
CA ILE A 90 -24.36 -2.23 29.77
C ILE A 90 -25.89 -2.05 29.83
N SER A 91 -26.57 -2.95 30.53
CA SER A 91 -28.02 -2.94 30.73
C SER A 91 -28.36 -3.59 32.07
N ASN A 92 -29.66 -3.63 32.43
CA ASN A 92 -30.12 -4.29 33.65
C ASN A 92 -29.77 -5.79 33.71
N SER A 93 -29.50 -6.44 32.57
CA SER A 93 -29.21 -7.87 32.48
C SER A 93 -27.81 -8.20 31.95
N GLU A 94 -27.06 -7.22 31.45
CA GLU A 94 -25.76 -7.45 30.81
C GLU A 94 -24.67 -6.58 31.43
N THR A 95 -23.56 -7.23 31.78
CA THR A 95 -22.33 -6.58 32.22
C THR A 95 -21.20 -6.91 31.26
N ILE A 96 -20.16 -6.08 31.24
CA ILE A 96 -18.96 -6.28 30.44
C ILE A 96 -17.71 -6.08 31.28
N VAL A 97 -16.70 -6.85 30.94
CA VAL A 97 -15.37 -6.82 31.55
C VAL A 97 -14.50 -5.87 30.75
N LEU A 98 -14.27 -4.67 31.28
CA LEU A 98 -13.34 -3.69 30.72
C LEU A 98 -11.97 -3.89 31.37
N LYS A 99 -10.93 -4.05 30.54
CA LYS A 99 -9.53 -4.16 30.98
C LYS A 99 -8.83 -2.86 30.63
N SER A 100 -8.11 -2.27 31.58
CA SER A 100 -7.37 -1.05 31.30
C SER A 100 -6.25 -1.34 30.32
N ALA A 101 -6.13 -0.52 29.27
CA ALA A 101 -5.01 -0.59 28.34
C ALA A 101 -3.72 0.01 28.96
N ASN A 102 -3.84 0.64 30.12
CA ASN A 102 -2.74 1.19 30.87
C ASN A 102 -2.04 0.18 31.77
N ASP A 103 -2.49 -1.09 31.82
CA ASP A 103 -1.92 -2.12 32.69
C ASP A 103 -0.47 -2.48 32.34
N GLU A 104 -0.06 -2.21 31.10
CA GLU A 104 1.33 -2.34 30.66
C GLU A 104 2.21 -1.10 30.97
N ILE A 105 1.60 0.01 31.36
CA ILE A 105 2.28 1.30 31.61
C ILE A 105 2.25 1.68 33.11
N ILE A 106 1.19 1.32 33.84
CA ILE A 106 0.90 1.76 35.22
C ILE A 106 1.03 0.60 36.23
N GLY A 107 1.87 -0.39 35.94
CA GLY A 107 2.30 -1.39 36.93
C GLY A 107 3.24 -0.83 38.00
N ASN A 108 3.85 0.35 37.77
CA ASN A 108 4.61 1.11 38.77
C ASN A 108 5.05 2.44 38.15
N ILE A 109 4.43 3.55 38.55
CA ILE A 109 4.79 4.91 38.07
C ILE A 109 6.24 5.29 38.49
N ASN A 110 6.89 4.49 39.36
CA ASN A 110 8.29 4.62 39.76
C ASN A 110 9.24 3.54 39.19
N GLN A 111 8.75 2.59 38.40
CA GLN A 111 9.62 1.70 37.62
C GLN A 111 9.47 2.10 36.16
N LYS A 112 10.49 2.80 35.62
CA LYS A 112 10.80 2.69 34.19
C LYS A 112 10.60 1.24 33.80
N GLN A 113 9.81 0.96 32.75
CA GLN A 113 9.77 -0.37 32.14
C GLN A 113 11.20 -0.89 32.08
N THR A 114 11.50 -1.92 32.88
CA THR A 114 12.86 -2.46 32.91
C THR A 114 13.10 -3.11 31.55
N ASN A 115 14.33 -3.04 31.05
CA ASN A 115 14.70 -3.68 29.77
C ASN A 115 14.19 -5.13 29.70
N ASN A 116 14.10 -5.83 30.84
CA ASN A 116 13.55 -7.18 30.94
C ASN A 116 12.08 -7.33 30.48
N ASN A 117 11.21 -6.34 30.69
CA ASN A 117 9.80 -6.41 30.26
C ASN A 117 9.63 -6.09 28.76
N ILE A 118 10.49 -5.24 28.20
CA ILE A 118 10.54 -5.03 26.74
C ILE A 118 11.08 -6.29 26.07
N CYS A 119 12.10 -6.89 26.68
CA CYS A 119 12.67 -8.15 26.21
C CYS A 119 11.68 -9.32 26.32
N SER A 120 10.75 -9.35 27.30
CA SER A 120 9.84 -10.49 27.45
C SER A 120 8.83 -10.63 26.30
N ILE A 121 8.38 -9.53 25.70
CA ILE A 121 7.53 -9.56 24.48
C ILE A 121 8.35 -10.12 23.30
N LEU A 122 9.59 -9.67 23.17
CA LEU A 122 10.52 -10.19 22.17
C LEU A 122 10.81 -11.67 22.41
N GLU A 123 10.96 -12.08 23.67
CA GLU A 123 11.27 -13.43 24.13
C GLU A 123 10.10 -14.39 23.95
N ASP A 124 8.87 -13.95 24.19
CA ASP A 124 7.65 -14.71 23.88
C ASP A 124 7.45 -14.87 22.37
N THR A 125 7.78 -13.83 21.60
CA THR A 125 7.76 -13.89 20.14
C THR A 125 8.86 -14.82 19.62
N LEU A 126 10.06 -14.76 20.19
CA LEU A 126 11.19 -15.66 19.90
C LEU A 126 10.90 -17.11 20.31
N ARG A 127 10.18 -17.33 21.42
CA ARG A 127 9.74 -18.67 21.87
C ARG A 127 8.66 -19.26 20.97
N LYS A 128 7.75 -18.43 20.48
CA LYS A 128 6.68 -18.84 19.54
C LYS A 128 7.20 -19.01 18.12
N ALA A 129 8.18 -18.19 17.73
CA ALA A 129 8.90 -18.37 16.49
C ALA A 129 9.60 -19.74 16.54
N LYS A 130 9.31 -20.60 15.56
CA LYS A 130 10.09 -21.83 15.43
C LYS A 130 11.55 -21.44 15.26
N PRO A 131 12.49 -22.01 16.04
CA PRO A 131 13.90 -21.80 15.80
C PRO A 131 14.17 -22.20 14.35
N MET A 132 14.58 -21.20 13.58
CA MET A 132 14.91 -21.36 12.18
C MET A 132 16.12 -22.33 12.16
N GLN A 133 15.94 -23.51 11.55
CA GLN A 133 16.86 -24.64 11.73
C GLN A 133 18.13 -24.44 10.90
N PHE A 134 19.28 -24.26 11.55
CA PHE A 134 20.62 -24.30 10.94
C PHE A 134 21.01 -25.76 10.61
N PRO A 135 21.79 -26.02 9.52
CA PRO A 135 22.51 -25.05 8.70
C PRO A 135 21.83 -24.68 7.38
N TYR A 136 21.86 -23.38 7.03
CA TYR A 136 21.24 -22.80 5.83
C TYR A 136 22.06 -22.89 4.55
N SER A 137 23.17 -23.63 4.55
CA SER A 137 24.08 -23.72 3.39
C SER A 137 23.43 -24.28 2.12
N THR A 138 22.21 -24.81 2.20
CA THR A 138 21.45 -25.31 1.06
C THR A 138 20.47 -24.31 0.42
N PHE A 139 20.21 -23.15 1.04
CA PHE A 139 19.31 -22.12 0.48
C PHE A 139 20.05 -20.80 0.27
N SER A 140 20.38 -20.51 -0.98
CA SER A 140 21.07 -19.29 -1.42
C SER A 140 20.38 -18.00 -0.99
N GLU A 141 19.05 -18.02 -0.92
CA GLU A 141 18.18 -16.91 -0.55
C GLU A 141 18.40 -16.54 0.94
N ILE A 142 18.55 -17.54 1.80
CA ILE A 142 18.77 -17.31 3.24
C ILE A 142 20.17 -16.74 3.49
N ASN A 143 21.20 -17.28 2.82
CA ASN A 143 22.55 -16.70 2.89
C ASN A 143 22.57 -15.22 2.43
N THR A 144 21.75 -14.89 1.43
CA THR A 144 21.61 -13.50 0.95
C THR A 144 20.92 -12.62 1.97
N LEU A 145 19.86 -13.10 2.61
CA LEU A 145 19.15 -12.40 3.68
C LEU A 145 20.07 -12.15 4.89
N GLU A 146 20.82 -13.16 5.32
CA GLU A 146 21.78 -13.05 6.42
C GLU A 146 22.89 -12.06 6.11
N GLY A 147 23.48 -12.14 4.91
CA GLY A 147 24.53 -11.21 4.48
C GLY A 147 24.07 -9.75 4.41
N ARG A 148 22.79 -9.51 4.14
CA ARG A 148 22.20 -8.16 4.12
C ARG A 148 21.69 -7.67 5.48
N ALA A 149 21.46 -8.58 6.43
CA ALA A 149 21.07 -8.30 7.81
C ALA A 149 19.96 -7.21 7.97
N PRO A 150 18.79 -7.36 7.31
CA PRO A 150 17.77 -6.30 7.27
C PRO A 150 17.26 -5.86 8.65
N ILE A 151 17.17 -6.79 9.60
CA ILE A 151 16.74 -6.48 10.98
C ILE A 151 17.79 -5.66 11.73
N SER A 152 19.07 -5.94 11.50
CA SER A 152 20.17 -5.15 12.07
C SER A 152 20.19 -3.76 11.45
N LEU A 153 19.94 -3.64 10.14
CA LEU A 153 19.84 -2.35 9.44
C LEU A 153 18.63 -1.54 9.94
N LEU A 154 17.46 -2.18 10.08
CA LEU A 154 16.27 -1.57 10.67
C LEU A 154 16.56 -1.04 12.07
N SER A 155 17.17 -1.86 12.93
CA SER A 155 17.51 -1.49 14.31
C SER A 155 18.52 -0.35 14.35
N ALA A 156 19.52 -0.36 13.46
CA ALA A 156 20.47 0.72 13.31
C ALA A 156 19.77 2.03 12.90
N ASN A 157 18.89 2.01 11.91
CA ASN A 157 18.15 3.19 11.45
C ASN A 157 17.19 3.74 12.52
N LEU A 158 16.61 2.88 13.37
CA LEU A 158 15.76 3.31 14.48
C LEU A 158 16.57 3.86 15.66
N TYR A 159 17.76 3.31 15.91
CA TYR A 159 18.61 3.69 17.03
C TYR A 159 19.43 4.95 16.72
N PHE A 160 20.10 4.97 15.57
CA PHE A 160 20.76 6.15 15.04
C PHE A 160 19.70 7.01 14.36
N LYS A 161 18.96 7.76 15.17
CA LYS A 161 18.10 8.84 14.68
C LYS A 161 19.00 9.79 13.89
N ASP A 162 19.01 9.67 12.56
CA ASP A 162 19.89 10.42 11.67
C ASP A 162 19.74 11.92 11.95
N ASN A 163 20.67 12.43 12.73
CA ASN A 163 20.82 13.84 12.97
C ASN A 163 21.30 14.45 11.65
N LEU A 164 20.46 15.33 11.08
CA LEU A 164 20.85 16.54 10.34
C LEU A 164 20.70 16.62 8.81
N THR A 165 20.16 15.66 8.04
CA THR A 165 19.86 16.01 6.61
C THR A 165 18.83 15.17 5.86
N TYR A 166 18.49 13.97 6.33
CA TYR A 166 17.47 13.13 5.69
C TYR A 166 16.47 12.68 6.75
N SER A 167 15.30 13.34 6.82
CA SER A 167 14.20 12.84 7.63
C SER A 167 13.55 11.66 6.90
N ASN A 168 14.17 10.48 6.97
CA ASN A 168 13.47 9.27 6.56
C ASN A 168 12.32 9.07 7.56
N SER A 169 11.07 9.04 7.07
CA SER A 169 9.92 8.71 7.90
C SER A 169 10.09 7.28 8.44
N PHE A 170 9.47 6.99 9.58
CA PHE A 170 9.42 5.61 10.10
C PHE A 170 8.90 4.64 9.02
N GLU A 171 7.90 5.06 8.25
CA GLU A 171 7.38 4.32 7.10
C GLU A 171 8.46 3.98 6.07
N LYS A 172 9.33 4.93 5.72
CA LYS A 172 10.43 4.66 4.79
C LYS A 172 11.43 3.65 5.35
N ILE A 173 11.77 3.75 6.64
CA ILE A 173 12.69 2.82 7.30
C ILE A 173 12.11 1.39 7.28
N VAL A 174 10.81 1.26 7.53
CA VAL A 174 10.11 -0.04 7.44
C VAL A 174 10.08 -0.55 6.00
N ASN A 175 9.79 0.30 5.02
CA ASN A 175 9.76 -0.07 3.61
C ASN A 175 11.15 -0.51 3.11
N ASP A 176 12.23 0.19 3.50
CA ASP A 176 13.60 -0.20 3.16
C ASP A 176 13.92 -1.61 3.72
N CYS A 177 13.45 -1.92 4.93
CA CYS A 177 13.59 -3.26 5.50
C CYS A 177 12.79 -4.30 4.70
N CYS A 178 11.53 -4.00 4.37
CA CYS A 178 10.68 -4.88 3.56
C CYS A 178 11.30 -5.15 2.18
N ASP A 179 11.80 -4.12 1.50
CA ASP A 179 12.43 -4.23 0.19
C ASP A 179 13.66 -5.13 0.22
N VAL A 180 14.49 -5.03 1.27
CA VAL A 180 15.66 -5.90 1.42
C VAL A 180 15.24 -7.36 1.67
N VAL A 181 14.21 -7.57 2.49
CA VAL A 181 13.68 -8.91 2.77
C VAL A 181 13.08 -9.53 1.51
N ASP A 182 12.18 -8.82 0.85
CA ASP A 182 11.50 -9.26 -0.37
C ASP A 182 12.50 -9.56 -1.47
N ASP A 183 13.47 -8.66 -1.70
CA ASP A 183 14.53 -8.90 -2.67
C ASP A 183 15.32 -10.17 -2.29
N SER A 184 15.73 -10.33 -1.04
CA SER A 184 16.53 -11.50 -0.61
C SER A 184 15.82 -12.84 -0.85
N PHE A 185 14.50 -12.87 -0.84
CA PHE A 185 13.70 -14.07 -1.10
C PHE A 185 13.32 -14.29 -2.58
N LEU A 186 13.69 -13.39 -3.50
CA LEU A 186 13.50 -13.64 -4.93
C LEU A 186 14.43 -14.78 -5.40
N PRO A 187 13.89 -15.86 -5.99
CA PRO A 187 14.69 -16.97 -6.49
C PRO A 187 15.47 -16.56 -7.74
N LEU A 188 16.44 -17.39 -8.14
CA LEU A 188 17.13 -17.21 -9.41
C LEU A 188 16.19 -17.50 -10.60
N CYS A 189 16.30 -16.68 -11.65
CA CYS A 189 15.49 -16.86 -12.83
C CYS A 189 15.81 -18.18 -13.55
N ASN A 190 17.04 -18.69 -13.44
CA ASN A 190 17.45 -19.95 -14.07
C ASN A 190 16.77 -21.19 -13.44
N SER A 191 16.35 -21.10 -12.17
CA SER A 191 15.69 -22.19 -11.44
C SER A 191 14.16 -22.09 -11.46
N THR A 192 13.59 -21.11 -12.16
CA THR A 192 12.16 -20.79 -12.09
C THR A 192 11.46 -21.07 -13.42
N ASN A 193 10.52 -22.01 -13.44
CA ASN A 193 9.79 -22.38 -14.67
C ASN A 193 8.73 -21.35 -15.12
N LYS A 194 8.36 -20.41 -14.25
CA LYS A 194 7.32 -19.40 -14.49
C LYS A 194 7.86 -18.00 -14.25
N ILE A 195 8.65 -17.51 -15.20
CA ILE A 195 9.26 -16.18 -15.14
C ILE A 195 8.23 -15.12 -15.56
N LYS A 196 8.00 -14.14 -14.69
CA LYS A 196 7.22 -12.94 -15.00
C LYS A 196 8.20 -11.80 -15.26
N PHE A 197 8.02 -11.12 -16.40
CA PHE A 197 8.88 -10.01 -16.78
C PHE A 197 8.08 -8.88 -17.42
N THR A 198 8.66 -7.70 -17.39
CA THR A 198 8.22 -6.54 -18.18
C THR A 198 9.36 -6.09 -19.08
N VAL A 199 9.01 -5.47 -20.20
CA VAL A 199 9.98 -4.94 -21.15
C VAL A 199 9.97 -3.42 -21.01
N GLU A 200 11.14 -2.84 -20.79
CA GLU A 200 11.30 -1.39 -20.70
C GLU A 200 11.26 -0.74 -22.09
N LYS A 201 11.21 0.61 -22.11
CA LYS A 201 11.26 1.37 -23.36
C LYS A 201 12.56 1.07 -24.12
N CYS A 202 12.51 1.19 -25.45
CA CYS A 202 13.70 1.08 -26.29
C CYS A 202 14.75 2.11 -25.86
N ASN A 203 15.96 1.65 -25.56
CA ASN A 203 17.12 2.54 -25.47
C ASN A 203 17.53 2.91 -26.89
N GLU A 204 17.50 4.21 -27.16
CA GLU A 204 17.66 4.79 -28.48
C GLU A 204 19.11 4.68 -28.99
N GLU A 205 20.09 4.67 -28.07
CA GLU A 205 21.52 4.58 -28.39
C GLU A 205 21.93 3.15 -28.75
N THR A 206 21.41 2.16 -28.02
CA THR A 206 21.81 0.75 -28.18
C THR A 206 20.86 -0.04 -29.07
N GLU A 207 19.72 0.52 -29.46
CA GLU A 207 18.63 -0.17 -30.18
C GLU A 207 18.14 -1.43 -29.45
N THR A 208 18.20 -1.44 -28.12
CA THR A 208 17.76 -2.56 -27.27
C THR A 208 16.76 -2.14 -26.19
N MET A 209 15.85 -3.04 -25.85
CA MET A 209 14.96 -2.95 -24.70
C MET A 209 15.46 -3.85 -23.59
N LYS A 210 15.51 -3.32 -22.36
CA LYS A 210 15.88 -4.08 -21.18
C LYS A 210 14.68 -4.90 -20.67
N ILE A 211 14.91 -6.16 -20.33
CA ILE A 211 13.94 -7.03 -19.68
C ILE A 211 14.09 -6.87 -18.17
N ARG A 212 13.00 -6.51 -17.50
CA ARG A 212 12.93 -6.43 -16.04
C ARG A 212 12.15 -7.63 -15.51
N PHE A 213 12.83 -8.50 -14.78
CA PHE A 213 12.22 -9.66 -14.13
C PHE A 213 11.52 -9.23 -12.84
N LEU A 214 10.27 -9.66 -12.66
CA LEU A 214 9.42 -9.24 -11.53
C LEU A 214 9.46 -10.20 -10.35
N ASN A 215 9.71 -11.48 -10.60
CA ASN A 215 9.60 -12.54 -9.60
C ASN A 215 10.87 -13.39 -9.45
N CYS A 216 11.98 -12.95 -10.01
CA CYS A 216 13.26 -13.65 -9.92
C CYS A 216 14.43 -12.70 -10.19
N LYS A 217 15.63 -13.14 -9.80
CA LYS A 217 16.90 -12.43 -9.95
C LYS A 217 17.77 -13.03 -11.05
N THR A 218 18.58 -12.18 -11.67
CA THR A 218 19.61 -12.58 -12.64
C THR A 218 20.97 -12.08 -12.20
N PHE A 219 22.00 -12.92 -12.32
CA PHE A 219 23.41 -12.55 -12.16
C PHE A 219 24.07 -12.26 -13.50
N GLU A 220 25.24 -11.60 -13.48
CA GLU A 220 26.00 -11.26 -14.69
C GLU A 220 26.30 -12.48 -15.56
N ASP A 221 26.62 -13.62 -14.95
CA ASP A 221 26.98 -14.88 -15.61
C ASP A 221 25.79 -15.77 -16.02
N ASP A 222 24.56 -15.34 -15.74
CA ASP A 222 23.38 -16.12 -16.13
C ASP A 222 23.18 -16.03 -17.66
N ASN A 223 23.01 -17.19 -18.32
CA ASN A 223 22.68 -17.32 -19.75
C ASN A 223 21.27 -16.80 -20.13
N ILE A 224 20.71 -15.91 -19.32
CA ILE A 224 19.38 -15.35 -19.47
C ILE A 224 19.47 -14.06 -20.28
N ILE A 225 18.64 -13.96 -21.31
CA ILE A 225 18.58 -12.78 -22.16
C ILE A 225 18.04 -11.60 -21.34
N LYS A 226 18.89 -10.60 -21.08
CA LYS A 226 18.52 -9.38 -20.34
C LYS A 226 18.10 -8.24 -21.24
N ASN A 227 18.49 -8.29 -22.51
CA ASN A 227 18.21 -7.25 -23.50
C ASN A 227 17.69 -7.91 -24.77
N ILE A 228 16.62 -7.35 -25.33
CA ILE A 228 16.07 -7.75 -26.63
C ILE A 228 16.18 -6.57 -27.59
N LYS A 229 16.17 -6.85 -28.89
CA LYS A 229 16.14 -5.79 -29.90
C LYS A 229 14.82 -5.04 -29.82
N CYS A 230 14.86 -3.73 -30.09
CA CYS A 230 13.65 -2.94 -30.11
C CYS A 230 12.67 -3.43 -31.19
N THR A 231 11.39 -3.54 -30.82
CA THR A 231 10.31 -3.91 -31.75
C THR A 231 9.90 -2.76 -32.68
N TYR A 232 10.30 -1.52 -32.35
CA TYR A 232 10.08 -0.31 -33.14
C TYR A 232 11.37 0.48 -33.28
N ILE A 233 11.45 1.30 -34.33
CA ILE A 233 12.55 2.23 -34.55
C ILE A 233 12.24 3.50 -33.75
N PRO A 234 13.07 3.89 -32.76
CA PRO A 234 12.83 5.11 -32.00
C PRO A 234 12.97 6.35 -32.90
N PHE A 235 12.14 7.38 -32.63
CA PHE A 235 12.04 8.59 -33.47
C PHE A 235 13.33 9.42 -33.48
N THR A 236 14.14 9.32 -32.43
CA THR A 236 15.41 10.03 -32.30
C THR A 236 16.57 9.36 -33.04
N ASN A 237 16.42 8.09 -33.42
CA ASN A 237 17.45 7.39 -34.19
C ASN A 237 17.48 7.96 -35.62
N ILE A 238 18.67 8.05 -36.22
CA ILE A 238 18.87 8.58 -37.58
C ILE A 238 17.94 7.90 -38.59
N LYS A 239 17.74 6.58 -38.49
CA LYS A 239 16.80 5.84 -39.35
C LYS A 239 15.36 6.31 -39.14
N GLY A 240 14.96 6.53 -37.88
CA GLY A 240 13.65 7.06 -37.52
C GLY A 240 13.43 8.48 -38.03
N ILE A 241 14.44 9.34 -37.90
CA ILE A 241 14.43 10.72 -38.42
C ILE A 241 14.27 10.72 -39.95
N LEU A 242 15.01 9.87 -40.66
CA LEU A 242 14.89 9.75 -42.11
C LEU A 242 13.49 9.32 -42.53
N ILE A 243 12.95 8.24 -41.94
CA ILE A 243 11.59 7.76 -42.26
C ILE A 243 10.54 8.83 -41.96
N THR A 244 10.67 9.51 -40.82
CA THR A 244 9.72 10.56 -40.41
C THR A 244 9.78 11.76 -41.35
N SER A 245 10.97 12.20 -41.73
CA SER A 245 11.15 13.31 -42.67
C SER A 245 10.63 13.00 -44.08
N TYR A 246 10.87 11.80 -44.60
CA TYR A 246 10.27 11.35 -45.86
C TYR A 246 8.75 11.30 -45.81
N SER A 247 8.18 10.84 -44.69
CA SER A 247 6.72 10.78 -44.50
C SER A 247 6.11 12.18 -44.53
N ILE A 248 6.73 13.15 -43.84
CA ILE A 248 6.30 14.55 -43.86
C ILE A 248 6.39 15.14 -45.27
N PHE A 249 7.49 14.89 -45.98
CA PHE A 249 7.67 15.37 -47.35
C PHE A 249 6.64 14.79 -48.31
N SER A 250 6.32 13.50 -48.19
CA SER A 250 5.28 12.84 -48.99
C SER A 250 3.92 13.52 -48.80
N VAL A 251 3.48 13.69 -47.55
CA VAL A 251 2.21 14.35 -47.23
C VAL A 251 2.19 15.79 -47.74
N PHE A 252 3.28 16.53 -47.60
CA PHE A 252 3.38 17.90 -48.09
C PHE A 252 3.27 17.98 -49.62
N SER A 253 3.91 17.04 -50.33
CA SER A 253 3.81 16.97 -51.79
C SER A 253 2.38 16.67 -52.28
N GLU A 254 1.65 15.81 -51.57
CA GLU A 254 0.24 15.52 -51.86
C GLU A 254 -0.64 16.76 -51.67
N ILE A 255 -0.43 17.52 -50.58
CA ILE A 255 -1.16 18.78 -50.34
C ILE A 255 -0.91 19.78 -51.47
N ILE A 256 0.34 19.93 -51.94
CA ILE A 256 0.67 20.81 -53.06
C ILE A 256 -0.06 20.37 -54.34
N LEU A 257 -0.02 19.07 -54.66
CA LEU A 257 -0.70 18.53 -55.84
C LEU A 257 -2.21 18.78 -55.79
N ILE A 258 -2.83 18.58 -54.62
CA ILE A 258 -4.26 18.87 -54.41
C ILE A 258 -4.55 20.36 -54.67
N VAL A 259 -3.72 21.28 -54.15
CA VAL A 259 -3.89 22.72 -54.37
C VAL A 259 -3.75 23.09 -55.86
N ILE A 260 -2.78 22.50 -56.57
CA ILE A 260 -2.58 22.71 -58.01
C ILE A 260 -3.80 22.22 -58.80
N ILE A 261 -4.31 21.02 -58.49
CA ILE A 261 -5.50 20.46 -59.15
C ILE A 261 -6.71 21.38 -58.92
N ILE A 262 -6.96 21.83 -57.68
CA ILE A 262 -8.07 22.74 -57.37
C ILE A 262 -7.94 24.05 -58.17
N ARG A 263 -6.72 24.59 -58.30
CA ARG A 263 -6.45 25.83 -59.06
C ARG A 263 -6.67 25.64 -60.56
N LEU A 264 -6.25 24.51 -61.13
CA LEU A 264 -6.43 24.19 -62.55
C LEU A 264 -7.91 23.97 -62.88
N VAL A 265 -8.62 23.21 -62.05
CA VAL A 265 -10.05 22.94 -62.22
C VAL A 265 -10.86 24.23 -62.24
N ARG A 266 -10.59 25.17 -61.33
CA ARG A 266 -11.30 26.47 -61.29
C ARG A 266 -11.10 27.35 -62.53
N LYS A 267 -10.08 27.08 -63.35
CA LYS A 267 -9.80 27.84 -64.58
C LYS A 267 -10.39 27.19 -65.84
N LEU A 268 -10.90 25.95 -65.75
CA LEU A 268 -11.54 25.31 -66.88
C LEU A 268 -12.93 25.93 -67.13
N PRO A 269 -13.28 26.24 -68.38
CA PRO A 269 -14.62 26.74 -68.72
C PRO A 269 -15.70 25.72 -68.39
N ASP A 270 -16.91 26.19 -68.06
CA ASP A 270 -18.03 25.41 -67.50
C ASP A 270 -18.49 24.21 -68.34
N GLU A 271 -18.04 24.10 -69.59
CA GLU A 271 -18.34 22.98 -70.50
C GLU A 271 -17.70 21.64 -70.10
N TYR A 272 -16.79 21.61 -69.11
CA TYR A 272 -16.11 20.40 -68.62
C TYR A 272 -16.56 19.91 -67.22
N ASN A 273 -17.63 20.49 -66.67
CA ASN A 273 -18.06 20.23 -65.29
C ASN A 273 -18.56 18.77 -65.07
N ASP A 274 -19.05 18.11 -66.11
CA ASP A 274 -19.54 16.72 -66.04
C ASP A 274 -18.39 15.69 -65.91
N LEU A 275 -17.23 15.96 -66.52
CA LEU A 275 -16.05 15.10 -66.39
C LEU A 275 -15.44 15.20 -64.97
N TYR A 276 -15.54 16.38 -64.35
CA TYR A 276 -15.01 16.66 -63.02
C TYR A 276 -15.76 15.92 -61.90
N ASN A 277 -17.09 15.81 -62.00
CA ASN A 277 -17.89 15.05 -61.03
C ASN A 277 -17.55 13.55 -61.04
N CYS A 278 -17.16 13.01 -62.20
CA CYS A 278 -16.75 11.60 -62.32
C CYS A 278 -15.37 11.34 -61.64
N CYS A 279 -14.39 12.24 -61.81
CA CYS A 279 -13.08 12.11 -61.17
C CYS A 279 -13.11 12.37 -59.65
N ARG A 280 -13.99 13.25 -59.17
CA ARG A 280 -14.14 13.54 -57.72
C ARG A 280 -14.58 12.30 -56.93
N GLN A 281 -15.39 11.44 -57.53
CA GLN A 281 -15.90 10.22 -56.91
C GLN A 281 -14.81 9.12 -56.80
N TYR A 282 -13.86 9.08 -57.73
CA TYR A 282 -12.71 8.16 -57.66
C TYR A 282 -11.62 8.60 -56.66
N SER A 283 -11.34 9.90 -56.57
CA SER A 283 -10.32 10.41 -55.63
C SER A 283 -10.73 10.27 -54.17
N PHE A 284 -12.01 10.47 -53.85
CA PHE A 284 -12.52 10.29 -52.47
C PHE A 284 -12.44 8.83 -52.00
N ASN A 285 -12.68 7.87 -52.89
CA ASN A 285 -12.58 6.44 -52.55
C ASN A 285 -11.13 5.99 -52.33
N ASN A 286 -10.16 6.53 -53.06
CA ASN A 286 -8.74 6.22 -52.83
C ASN A 286 -8.20 6.87 -51.54
N ILE A 287 -8.65 8.07 -51.18
CA ILE A 287 -8.29 8.71 -49.91
C ILE A 287 -8.89 7.93 -48.72
N LEU A 288 -10.14 7.47 -48.82
CA LEU A 288 -10.74 6.58 -47.82
C LEU A 288 -10.02 5.24 -47.73
N PHE A 289 -9.54 4.69 -48.85
CA PHE A 289 -8.75 3.45 -48.87
C PHE A 289 -7.40 3.63 -48.16
N TYR A 290 -6.69 4.74 -48.40
CA TYR A 290 -5.43 5.04 -47.70
C TYR A 290 -5.62 5.32 -46.20
N CYS A 291 -6.67 6.07 -45.81
CA CYS A 291 -7.02 6.23 -44.40
C CYS A 291 -7.39 4.89 -43.74
N SER A 292 -8.03 3.98 -44.47
CA SER A 292 -8.33 2.64 -43.97
C SER A 292 -7.07 1.78 -43.82
N ILE A 293 -6.09 1.86 -44.71
CA ILE A 293 -4.81 1.10 -44.61
C ILE A 293 -3.94 1.63 -43.47
N VAL A 294 -3.89 2.95 -43.27
CA VAL A 294 -3.16 3.53 -42.13
C VAL A 294 -3.82 3.14 -40.80
N ASN A 295 -5.16 3.15 -40.70
CA ASN A 295 -5.86 2.66 -39.52
C ASN A 295 -5.76 1.13 -39.35
N TYR A 296 -5.79 0.34 -40.43
CA TYR A 296 -5.70 -1.11 -40.36
C TYR A 296 -4.31 -1.57 -39.92
N ASN A 297 -3.24 -0.87 -40.31
CA ASN A 297 -1.90 -1.15 -39.81
C ASN A 297 -1.69 -0.74 -38.34
N TYR A 298 -2.42 0.27 -37.85
CA TYR A 298 -2.42 0.61 -36.41
C TYR A 298 -3.25 -0.38 -35.58
N ILE A 299 -4.38 -0.86 -36.09
CA ILE A 299 -5.26 -1.81 -35.39
C ILE A 299 -4.67 -3.23 -35.40
N LYS A 300 -4.09 -3.68 -36.52
CA LYS A 300 -3.48 -5.02 -36.62
C LYS A 300 -2.17 -5.14 -35.82
N PHE A 301 -1.49 -4.02 -35.53
CA PHE A 301 -0.39 -3.99 -34.56
C PHE A 301 -0.86 -4.09 -33.10
N GLY A 302 -2.11 -3.69 -32.80
CA GLY A 302 -2.74 -3.87 -31.49
C GLY A 302 -3.26 -5.29 -31.24
N GLU A 303 -3.68 -6.01 -32.29
CA GLU A 303 -4.25 -7.36 -32.15
C GLU A 303 -3.21 -8.49 -31.98
N TYR A 304 -1.95 -8.27 -32.38
CA TYR A 304 -0.87 -9.25 -32.11
C TYR A 304 -0.41 -9.27 -30.64
N PHE A 305 -0.95 -8.40 -29.79
CA PHE A 305 -0.62 -8.34 -28.35
C PHE A 305 -1.63 -9.05 -27.43
N ILE A 306 -2.74 -9.60 -27.95
CA ILE A 306 -3.78 -10.24 -27.12
C ILE A 306 -3.73 -11.79 -27.18
N HIS A 307 -2.90 -12.37 -28.04
CA HIS A 307 -2.87 -13.84 -28.22
C HIS A 307 -1.54 -14.51 -27.88
N TRP A 308 -0.84 -14.06 -26.84
CA TRP A 308 0.19 -14.87 -26.16
C TRP A 308 0.03 -14.70 -24.64
N SER A 309 -0.92 -15.46 -24.09
CA SER A 309 -1.06 -15.81 -22.68
C SER A 309 -1.32 -17.30 -22.58
#